data_AF-A0A5D2V9J9-F1
#
_entry.id   AF-A0A5D2V9J9-F1
#
_cell.length_a   1.000
_cell.length_b   1.000
_cell.length_c   1.000
_cell.angle_alpha   90.00
_cell.angle_beta   90.00
_cell.angle_gamma   90.00
#
_symmetry.space_group_name_H-M   'P 1'
#
loop_
_entity.id
_entity.type
_entity.pdbx_description
1 polymer ?
#
loop_
_entity_poly.entity_id
_entity_poly.type
_entity_poly.pdbx_seq_one_letter_code
_entity_poly.pdbx_strand_id
1 'polypeptide(L)'
;MGLGASGQGMLNPISLKVLPPKLPLDHALESHENDEDKEKKGKKRSRGGKRKREKKFAEAAWAAKEEEESRPDVFSLINNQLAMHSEAVNGGSTKKQQKKGSVEEKKVDRKALVAYDDEVKELKLRVVKLEEMVSRNRNEKAVYEAAMRKLIETRKALAEAEAVHASASNAVVSKEKERKWLKF
;
A
#
# COMPACT_ATOMS: atom_id res chain seq x y z
N MET A 1 22.93 27.64 -46.44
CA MET A 1 22.01 26.50 -46.66
C MET A 1 22.49 25.36 -45.78
N GLY A 2 21.71 24.98 -44.78
CA GLY A 2 22.14 24.14 -43.66
C GLY A 2 22.31 22.66 -43.99
N LEU A 3 23.37 22.33 -44.72
CA LEU A 3 23.88 20.96 -44.84
C LEU A 3 25.34 21.05 -44.39
N GLY A 4 25.67 20.43 -43.26
CA GLY A 4 27.00 20.49 -42.65
C GLY A 4 28.13 20.05 -43.59
N ALA A 5 29.38 20.11 -43.12
CA ALA A 5 30.59 19.99 -43.94
C ALA A 5 30.68 18.74 -44.86
N SER A 6 29.93 17.66 -44.58
CA SER A 6 29.88 16.44 -45.39
C SER A 6 28.82 16.45 -46.50
N GLY A 7 27.94 17.46 -46.58
CA GLY A 7 26.86 17.55 -47.59
C GLY A 7 25.77 16.46 -47.50
N GLN A 8 26.01 15.39 -46.76
CA GLN A 8 25.02 14.39 -46.38
C GLN A 8 24.19 14.95 -45.22
N GLY A 9 22.95 15.32 -45.49
CA GLY A 9 21.97 15.63 -44.45
C GLY A 9 21.74 14.43 -43.50
N MET A 10 20.78 14.55 -42.58
CA MET A 10 20.41 13.49 -41.64
C MET A 10 20.31 12.12 -42.33
N LEU A 11 21.17 11.17 -41.93
CA LEU A 11 21.22 9.79 -42.46
C LEU A 11 19.95 9.00 -42.11
N ASN A 12 19.25 9.38 -41.04
CA ASN A 12 17.99 8.78 -40.63
C ASN A 12 16.86 9.81 -40.77
N PRO A 13 16.00 9.72 -41.81
CA PRO A 13 14.87 10.63 -41.93
C PRO A 13 13.89 10.37 -40.78
N ILE A 14 13.45 11.45 -40.12
CA ILE A 14 12.36 11.39 -39.15
C ILE A 14 11.06 11.20 -39.94
N SER A 15 10.29 10.16 -39.61
CA SER A 15 8.95 9.96 -40.17
C SER A 15 8.00 11.04 -39.63
N LEU A 16 7.60 11.96 -40.50
CA LEU A 16 6.63 13.01 -40.17
C LEU A 16 5.24 12.55 -40.62
N LYS A 17 4.30 12.43 -39.66
CA LYS A 17 2.87 12.31 -39.96
C LYS A 17 2.29 13.72 -40.09
N VAL A 18 1.96 14.13 -41.32
CA VAL A 18 1.33 15.43 -41.59
C VAL A 18 -0.15 15.35 -41.23
N LEU A 19 -0.59 16.21 -40.31
CA LEU A 19 -2.01 16.30 -39.94
C LEU A 19 -2.83 16.99 -41.03
N PRO A 20 -4.09 16.59 -41.24
CA PRO A 20 -4.98 17.28 -42.15
C PRO A 20 -5.18 18.75 -41.73
N PRO A 21 -5.34 19.68 -42.69
CA PRO A 21 -5.56 21.09 -42.38
C PRO A 21 -6.83 21.27 -41.55
N LYS A 22 -6.78 22.20 -40.58
CA LYS A 22 -7.89 22.58 -39.69
C LYS A 22 -8.32 21.53 -38.65
N LEU A 23 -7.52 20.50 -38.40
CA LEU A 23 -7.74 19.55 -37.30
C LEU A 23 -6.86 19.87 -36.07
N PRO A 24 -7.37 19.68 -34.85
CA PRO A 24 -6.60 19.88 -33.62
C PRO A 24 -5.50 18.81 -33.46
N LEU A 25 -4.47 19.13 -32.68
CA LEU A 25 -3.37 18.20 -32.36
C LEU A 25 -3.86 16.93 -31.66
N ASP A 26 -5.00 16.99 -30.97
CA ASP A 26 -5.61 15.84 -30.29
C ASP A 26 -5.98 14.70 -31.27
N HIS A 27 -6.31 15.03 -32.52
CA HIS A 27 -6.58 14.03 -33.57
C HIS A 27 -5.33 13.18 -33.91
N ALA A 28 -4.13 13.69 -33.64
CA ALA A 28 -2.90 12.92 -33.79
C ALA A 28 -2.82 11.77 -32.78
N LEU A 29 -3.26 12.03 -31.54
CA LEU A 29 -3.24 11.06 -30.43
C LEU A 29 -4.29 9.97 -30.65
N GLU A 30 -5.49 10.36 -31.10
CA GLU A 30 -6.59 9.44 -31.38
C GLU A 30 -6.26 8.45 -32.50
N SER A 31 -5.44 8.85 -33.47
CA SER A 31 -4.96 7.95 -34.54
C SER A 31 -4.03 6.85 -34.02
N HIS A 32 -3.25 7.11 -32.96
CA HIS A 32 -2.36 6.13 -32.34
C HIS A 32 -3.16 5.04 -31.61
N GLU A 33 -4.19 5.44 -30.86
CA GLU A 33 -5.05 4.50 -30.13
C GLU A 33 -5.85 3.60 -31.08
N ASN A 34 -6.34 4.15 -32.19
CA ASN A 34 -7.12 3.40 -33.16
C ASN A 34 -6.30 2.40 -33.99
N ASP A 35 -5.04 2.71 -34.31
CA ASP A 35 -4.17 1.80 -35.08
C ASP A 35 -3.70 0.62 -34.19
N GLU A 36 -3.37 0.86 -32.91
CA GLU A 36 -2.98 -0.21 -31.99
C GLU A 36 -4.14 -1.16 -31.63
N ASP A 37 -5.37 -0.66 -31.60
CA ASP A 37 -6.56 -1.48 -31.29
C ASP A 37 -7.14 -2.25 -32.48
N LYS A 38 -6.86 -1.82 -33.71
CA LYS A 38 -7.41 -2.45 -34.93
C LYS A 38 -6.60 -3.66 -35.39
N GLU A 39 -5.31 -3.75 -35.11
CA GLU A 39 -4.48 -4.88 -35.56
C GLU A 39 -4.72 -6.19 -34.77
N LYS A 40 -5.38 -6.16 -33.60
CA LYS A 40 -5.56 -7.36 -32.76
C LYS A 40 -6.97 -7.92 -32.67
N LYS A 41 -7.95 -7.38 -33.40
CA LYS A 41 -9.34 -7.88 -33.37
C LYS A 41 -9.66 -8.80 -34.55
N GLY A 42 -8.79 -9.79 -34.78
CA GLY A 42 -9.12 -10.97 -35.58
C GLY A 42 -10.30 -11.71 -34.95
N LYS A 43 -11.46 -11.66 -35.61
CA LYS A 43 -12.74 -12.21 -35.16
C LYS A 43 -12.68 -13.75 -35.10
N LYS A 44 -12.08 -14.31 -34.04
CA LYS A 44 -12.08 -15.75 -33.78
C LYS A 44 -13.48 -16.18 -33.33
N ARG A 45 -14.13 -17.03 -34.13
CA ARG A 45 -15.39 -17.72 -33.78
C ARG A 45 -15.12 -18.62 -32.56
N SER A 46 -15.34 -18.10 -31.36
CA SER A 46 -15.13 -18.86 -30.11
C SER A 46 -16.24 -19.90 -29.96
N ARG A 47 -15.95 -21.16 -30.32
CA ARG A 47 -16.81 -22.31 -29.98
C ARG A 47 -16.71 -22.53 -28.47
N GLY A 48 -17.75 -22.14 -27.73
CA GLY A 48 -17.89 -22.41 -26.29
C GLY A 48 -17.05 -21.50 -25.38
N GLY A 49 -17.52 -21.34 -24.13
CA GLY A 49 -16.78 -20.64 -23.07
C GLY A 49 -17.18 -19.19 -22.80
N LYS A 50 -18.22 -18.66 -23.46
CA LYS A 50 -18.75 -17.29 -23.21
C LYS A 50 -18.97 -17.03 -21.72
N ARG A 51 -19.68 -17.93 -21.03
CA ARG A 51 -19.95 -17.85 -19.58
C ARG A 51 -18.68 -17.84 -18.70
N LYS A 52 -17.64 -18.61 -19.08
CA LYS A 52 -16.35 -18.65 -18.35
C LYS A 52 -15.55 -17.36 -18.56
N ARG A 53 -15.63 -16.75 -19.74
CA ARG A 53 -14.96 -15.47 -20.03
C ARG A 53 -15.69 -14.33 -19.34
N GLU A 54 -17.00 -14.27 -19.46
CA GLU A 54 -17.83 -13.28 -18.77
C GLU A 54 -17.64 -13.33 -17.25
N LYS A 55 -17.55 -14.53 -16.66
CA LYS A 55 -17.23 -14.66 -15.23
C LYS A 55 -15.87 -14.06 -14.86
N LYS A 56 -14.83 -14.27 -15.68
CA LYS A 56 -13.50 -13.67 -15.46
C LYS A 56 -13.49 -12.16 -15.62
N PHE A 57 -14.19 -11.63 -16.63
CA PHE A 57 -14.27 -10.19 -16.84
C PHE A 57 -15.12 -9.51 -15.76
N ALA A 58 -16.19 -10.17 -15.29
CA ALA A 58 -16.94 -9.71 -14.14
C ALA A 58 -16.06 -9.70 -12.89
N GLU A 59 -15.41 -10.81 -12.53
CA GLU A 59 -14.50 -10.88 -11.37
C GLU A 59 -13.40 -9.80 -11.42
N ALA A 60 -12.82 -9.53 -12.60
CA ALA A 60 -11.86 -8.45 -12.78
C ALA A 60 -12.47 -7.05 -12.59
N ALA A 61 -13.70 -6.84 -13.05
CA ALA A 61 -14.43 -5.57 -12.85
C ALA A 61 -14.85 -5.36 -11.39
N TRP A 62 -15.20 -6.43 -10.68
CA TRP A 62 -15.48 -6.37 -9.23
C TRP A 62 -14.19 -6.11 -8.43
N ALA A 63 -13.08 -6.76 -8.76
CA ALA A 63 -11.78 -6.53 -8.11
C ALA A 63 -11.26 -5.10 -8.32
N ALA A 64 -11.46 -4.52 -9.51
CA ALA A 64 -11.10 -3.13 -9.78
C ALA A 64 -11.93 -2.12 -8.96
N LYS A 65 -13.23 -2.40 -8.77
CA LYS A 65 -14.11 -1.58 -7.92
C LYS A 65 -13.78 -1.73 -6.44
N GLU A 66 -13.44 -2.93 -5.98
CA GLU A 66 -12.99 -3.17 -4.61
C GLU A 66 -11.66 -2.44 -4.32
N GLU A 67 -10.75 -2.36 -5.30
CA GLU A 67 -9.54 -1.55 -5.17
C GLU A 67 -9.87 -0.05 -5.04
N GLU A 68 -10.85 0.45 -5.81
CA GLU A 68 -11.31 1.84 -5.75
C GLU A 68 -12.05 2.15 -4.43
N GLU A 69 -12.86 1.24 -3.91
CA GLU A 69 -13.52 1.32 -2.60
C GLU A 69 -12.54 1.19 -1.42
N SER A 70 -11.38 0.52 -1.63
CA SER A 70 -10.31 0.42 -0.64
C SER A 70 -9.42 1.66 -0.55
N ARG A 71 -9.51 2.56 -1.55
CA ARG A 71 -8.86 3.87 -1.45
C ARG A 71 -9.63 4.70 -0.43
N PRO A 72 -8.96 5.25 0.60
CA PRO A 72 -9.65 6.04 1.61
C PRO A 72 -10.22 7.30 0.96
N ASP A 73 -11.53 7.30 0.71
CA ASP A 73 -12.29 8.47 0.26
C ASP A 73 -12.25 9.55 1.35
N VAL A 74 -12.14 10.80 0.92
CA VAL A 74 -12.10 11.99 1.80
C VAL A 74 -13.35 12.05 2.67
N PHE A 75 -14.51 11.66 2.13
CA PHE A 75 -15.75 11.58 2.90
C PHE A 75 -15.74 10.45 3.93
N SER A 76 -15.17 9.28 3.61
CA SER A 76 -14.99 8.19 4.58
C SER A 76 -14.04 8.60 5.72
N LEU A 77 -12.97 9.33 5.42
CA LEU A 77 -12.05 9.86 6.42
C LEU A 77 -12.74 10.86 7.36
N ILE A 78 -13.51 11.79 6.81
CA ILE A 78 -14.28 12.78 7.59
C ILE A 78 -15.33 12.08 8.45
N ASN A 79 -16.07 11.12 7.89
CA ASN A 79 -17.08 10.37 8.64
C ASN A 79 -16.47 9.55 9.78
N ASN A 80 -15.30 8.96 9.57
CA ASN A 80 -14.59 8.25 10.63
C ASN A 80 -14.14 9.21 11.74
N GLN A 81 -13.59 10.38 11.39
CA GLN A 81 -13.19 11.40 12.39
C GLN A 81 -14.39 11.94 13.17
N LEU A 82 -15.51 12.21 12.50
CA LEU A 82 -16.75 12.65 13.14
C LEU A 82 -17.38 11.56 14.01
N ALA A 83 -17.37 10.30 13.56
CA ALA A 83 -17.85 9.16 14.33
C ALA A 83 -17.00 8.95 15.60
N MET A 84 -15.67 8.98 15.49
CA MET A 84 -14.76 8.86 16.64
C MET A 84 -14.93 10.02 17.64
N HIS A 85 -15.19 11.24 17.16
CA HIS A 85 -15.49 12.38 18.03
C HIS A 85 -16.88 12.28 18.69
N SER A 86 -17.88 11.74 17.99
CA SER A 86 -19.22 11.54 18.56
C SER A 86 -19.23 10.50 19.69
N GLU A 87 -18.37 9.49 19.60
CA GLU A 87 -18.22 8.43 20.61
C GLU A 87 -17.43 8.91 21.84
N ALA A 88 -16.49 9.85 21.65
CA ALA A 88 -15.72 10.47 22.73
C ALA A 88 -16.50 11.55 23.52
N VAL A 89 -17.52 12.18 22.90
CA VAL A 89 -18.30 13.26 23.53
C VAL A 89 -19.61 12.74 24.15
N ASN A 90 -20.20 11.66 23.63
CA ASN A 90 -21.37 11.00 24.23
C ASN A 90 -20.93 9.79 25.08
N GLY A 91 -20.36 10.05 26.26
CA GLY A 91 -20.06 8.99 27.23
C GLY A 91 -21.32 8.20 27.61
N GLY A 92 -21.36 6.90 27.26
CA GLY A 92 -22.48 6.02 27.62
C GLY A 92 -22.27 4.57 27.16
N SER A 93 -21.79 3.75 28.08
CA SER A 93 -21.77 2.28 28.05
C SER A 93 -22.81 1.61 27.14
N THR A 94 -22.37 1.02 26.04
CA THR A 94 -23.09 -0.12 25.43
C THR A 94 -22.13 -1.27 25.14
N LYS A 95 -22.24 -2.30 25.99
CA LYS A 95 -21.86 -3.68 25.68
C LYS A 95 -22.42 -4.04 24.30
N LYS A 96 -21.61 -3.97 23.25
CA LYS A 96 -21.94 -4.61 21.97
C LYS A 96 -21.27 -5.97 21.96
N GLN A 97 -22.11 -6.98 22.11
CA GLN A 97 -21.80 -8.40 22.01
C GLN A 97 -20.78 -8.66 20.90
N GLN A 98 -19.55 -8.99 21.27
CA GLN A 98 -18.70 -9.76 20.37
C GLN A 98 -19.35 -11.14 20.27
N LYS A 99 -19.97 -11.37 19.10
CA LYS A 99 -20.40 -12.69 18.70
C LYS A 99 -19.21 -13.63 18.84
N LYS A 100 -19.44 -14.67 19.64
CA LYS A 100 -18.72 -15.93 19.66
C LYS A 100 -18.53 -16.40 18.20
N GLY A 101 -17.30 -16.31 17.71
CA GLY A 101 -16.91 -16.71 16.37
C GLY A 101 -15.41 -16.95 16.33
N SER A 102 -15.03 -18.21 16.44
CA SER A 102 -13.69 -18.80 16.35
C SER A 102 -12.59 -18.16 17.18
N VAL A 103 -12.23 -18.88 18.25
CA VAL A 103 -10.83 -19.08 18.65
C VAL A 103 -10.10 -19.72 17.47
N GLU A 104 -9.87 -18.96 16.40
CA GLU A 104 -8.73 -19.21 15.53
C GLU A 104 -7.64 -18.34 16.11
N GLU A 105 -6.68 -18.99 16.77
CA GLU A 105 -5.36 -18.45 16.98
C GLU A 105 -5.01 -17.55 15.80
N LYS A 106 -4.90 -16.23 16.02
CA LYS A 106 -4.43 -15.29 15.00
C LYS A 106 -3.21 -15.95 14.37
N LYS A 107 -3.34 -16.44 13.14
CA LYS A 107 -2.25 -17.09 12.44
C LYS A 107 -1.26 -15.96 12.22
N VAL A 108 -0.24 -15.91 13.07
CA VAL A 108 0.90 -15.03 12.88
C VAL A 108 1.54 -15.53 11.59
N ASP A 109 1.09 -15.01 10.47
CA ASP A 109 1.66 -15.34 9.19
C ASP A 109 3.06 -14.69 9.13
N ARG A 110 3.98 -15.26 8.34
CA ARG A 110 5.32 -14.69 8.16
C ARG A 110 5.29 -13.20 7.75
N LYS A 111 4.22 -12.76 7.08
CA LYS A 111 3.99 -11.35 6.74
C LYS A 111 3.75 -10.47 7.97
N ALA A 112 3.07 -10.98 9.00
CA ALA A 112 2.85 -10.26 10.26
C ALA A 112 4.15 -10.09 11.05
N LEU A 113 5.10 -11.03 10.96
CA LEU A 113 6.44 -10.85 11.56
C LEU A 113 7.17 -9.67 10.95
N VAL A 114 7.09 -9.48 9.63
CA VAL A 114 7.70 -8.32 8.95
C VAL A 114 7.11 -7.00 9.46
N ALA A 115 5.79 -6.95 9.70
CA ALA A 115 5.16 -5.76 10.27
C ALA A 115 5.69 -5.46 11.69
N TYR A 116 5.84 -6.48 12.54
CA TYR A 116 6.45 -6.31 13.87
C TYR A 116 7.91 -5.87 13.79
N ASP A 117 8.69 -6.39 12.83
CA ASP A 117 10.07 -5.96 12.60
C ASP A 117 10.15 -4.48 12.22
N ASP A 118 9.24 -4.00 11.37
CA ASP A 118 9.19 -2.59 10.94
C ASP A 118 8.75 -1.68 12.09
N GLU A 119 7.80 -2.11 12.92
CA GLU A 119 7.42 -1.41 14.15
C GLU A 119 8.59 -1.27 15.13
N VAL A 120 9.36 -2.35 15.34
CA VAL A 120 10.56 -2.33 16.20
C VAL A 120 11.63 -1.38 15.65
N LYS A 121 11.86 -1.36 14.32
CA LYS A 121 12.79 -0.42 13.68
C LYS A 121 12.33 1.02 13.86
N GLU A 122 11.04 1.29 13.68
CA GLU A 122 10.50 2.64 13.85
C GLU A 122 10.67 3.13 15.30
N LEU A 123 10.37 2.28 16.29
CA LEU A 123 10.58 2.61 17.70
C LEU A 123 12.05 2.89 18.01
N LYS A 124 12.99 2.14 17.43
CA LYS A 124 14.44 2.39 17.55
C LYS A 124 14.83 3.76 17.00
N LEU A 125 14.34 4.13 15.82
CA LEU A 125 14.59 5.45 15.24
C LEU A 125 14.02 6.58 16.12
N ARG A 126 12.81 6.38 16.69
CA ARG A 126 12.20 7.35 17.61
C ARG A 126 13.03 7.51 18.89
N VAL A 127 13.57 6.42 19.45
CA VAL A 127 14.47 6.48 20.62
C VAL A 127 15.71 7.30 20.32
N VAL A 128 16.39 7.06 19.19
CA VAL A 128 17.59 7.82 18.78
C VAL A 128 17.25 9.32 18.66
N LYS A 129 16.13 9.65 18.01
CA LYS A 129 15.69 11.04 17.86
C LYS A 129 15.41 11.72 19.22
N LEU A 130 14.78 11.00 20.15
CA LEU A 130 14.53 11.51 21.50
C LEU A 130 15.82 11.65 22.31
N GLU A 131 16.77 10.73 22.17
CA GLU A 131 18.10 10.83 22.79
C GLU A 131 18.87 12.06 22.29
N GLU A 132 18.81 12.34 20.99
CA GLU A 132 19.35 13.57 20.41
C GLU A 132 18.65 14.82 20.98
N MET A 133 17.32 14.81 21.09
CA MET A 133 16.57 15.92 21.68
C MET A 133 16.96 16.16 23.14
N VAL A 134 17.10 15.10 23.94
CA VAL A 134 17.54 15.19 25.34
C VAL A 134 18.97 15.72 25.43
N SER A 135 19.85 15.32 24.51
CA SER A 135 21.26 15.75 24.49
C SER A 135 21.40 17.21 24.08
N ARG A 136 20.60 17.68 23.12
CA ARG A 136 20.61 19.08 22.64
C ARG A 136 19.99 20.04 23.66
N ASN A 137 18.96 19.61 24.39
CA ASN A 137 18.19 20.48 25.29
C ASN A 137 18.58 20.37 26.78
N ARG A 138 19.82 19.96 27.11
CA ARG A 138 20.27 19.79 28.51
C ARG A 138 20.11 21.04 29.40
N ASN A 139 20.14 22.23 28.78
CA ASN A 139 20.01 23.51 29.50
C ASN A 139 18.55 23.97 29.63
N GLU A 140 17.63 23.41 28.85
CA GLU A 140 16.21 23.76 28.85
C GLU A 140 15.42 22.72 29.66
N LYS A 141 15.26 22.97 30.97
CA LYS A 141 14.65 22.02 31.92
C LYS A 141 13.30 21.47 31.47
N ALA A 142 12.39 22.32 31.00
CA ALA A 142 11.05 21.90 30.59
C ALA A 142 11.08 20.94 29.38
N VAL A 143 11.90 21.23 28.37
CA VAL A 143 12.04 20.40 27.16
C VAL A 143 12.79 19.11 27.49
N TYR A 144 13.84 19.20 28.30
CA TYR A 144 14.62 18.06 28.77
C TYR A 144 13.75 17.07 29.54
N GLU A 145 12.98 17.52 30.53
CA GLU A 145 12.11 16.64 31.34
C GLU A 145 11.02 15.97 30.49
N ALA A 146 10.38 16.74 29.59
CA ALA A 146 9.38 16.19 28.68
C ALA A 146 9.97 15.16 27.71
N ALA A 147 11.13 15.44 27.12
CA ALA A 147 11.82 14.53 26.21
C ALA A 147 12.33 13.28 26.95
N MET A 148 12.83 13.42 28.18
CA MET A 148 13.28 12.30 29.00
C MET A 148 12.12 11.38 29.40
N ARG A 149 10.95 11.93 29.76
CA ARG A 149 9.75 11.12 30.02
C ARG A 149 9.32 10.33 28.78
N LYS A 150 9.23 10.98 27.63
CA LYS A 150 8.92 10.32 26.34
C LYS A 150 9.96 9.27 25.94
N LEU A 151 11.23 9.51 26.22
CA LEU A 151 12.32 8.56 25.97
C LEU A 151 12.15 7.30 26.84
N ILE A 152 11.79 7.45 28.11
CA ILE A 152 11.54 6.30 29.00
C ILE A 152 10.31 5.51 28.51
N GLU A 153 9.22 6.19 28.16
CA GLU A 153 8.00 5.57 27.64
C GLU A 153 8.27 4.81 26.33
N THR A 154 9.00 5.41 25.39
CA THR A 154 9.35 4.77 24.11
C THR A 154 10.30 3.59 24.28
N ARG A 155 11.24 3.63 25.24
CA ARG A 155 12.07 2.46 25.58
C ARG A 155 11.25 1.32 26.17
N LYS A 156 10.24 1.60 26.99
CA LYS A 156 9.31 0.59 27.49
C LYS A 156 8.49 -0.03 26.35
N ALA A 157 7.93 0.82 25.48
CA ALA A 157 7.19 0.37 24.30
C ALA A 157 8.06 -0.47 23.35
N LEU A 158 9.34 -0.12 23.18
CA LEU A 158 10.30 -0.91 22.41
C LEU A 158 10.48 -2.30 23.04
N ALA A 159 10.70 -2.39 24.35
CA ALA A 159 10.86 -3.67 25.03
C ALA A 159 9.61 -4.55 24.93
N GLU A 160 8.41 -3.97 25.03
CA GLU A 160 7.14 -4.66 24.83
C GLU A 160 6.99 -5.16 23.40
N ALA A 161 7.29 -4.33 22.40
CA ALA A 161 7.22 -4.70 20.99
C ALA A 161 8.23 -5.82 20.65
N GLU A 162 9.45 -5.77 21.20
CA GLU A 162 10.45 -6.83 21.03
C GLU A 162 10.01 -8.15 21.69
N ALA A 163 9.37 -8.09 22.86
CA ALA A 163 8.81 -9.28 23.52
C ALA A 163 7.67 -9.89 22.70
N VAL A 164 6.77 -9.06 22.16
CA VAL A 164 5.70 -9.50 21.27
C VAL A 164 6.29 -10.12 20.00
N HIS A 165 7.25 -9.48 19.35
CA HIS A 165 7.93 -10.01 18.18
C HIS A 165 8.60 -11.36 18.45
N ALA A 166 9.32 -11.50 19.57
CA ALA A 166 9.95 -12.75 19.96
C ALA A 166 8.93 -13.87 20.20
N SER A 167 7.83 -13.57 20.89
CA SER A 167 6.76 -14.53 21.14
C SER A 167 6.07 -14.97 19.83
N ALA A 168 5.82 -14.02 18.93
CA ALA A 168 5.23 -14.25 17.62
C ALA A 168 6.15 -15.11 16.74
N SER A 169 7.45 -14.80 16.70
CA SER A 169 8.45 -15.56 15.96
C SER A 169 8.56 -17.00 16.47
N ASN A 170 8.62 -17.19 17.79
CA ASN A 170 8.63 -18.52 18.40
C ASN A 170 7.37 -19.32 18.09
N ALA A 171 6.19 -18.68 18.05
CA ALA A 171 4.94 -19.32 17.69
C ALA A 171 4.88 -19.76 16.21
N VAL A 172 5.50 -19.00 15.29
CA VAL A 172 5.63 -19.41 13.88
C VAL A 172 6.58 -20.60 13.78
N VAL A 173 7.74 -20.54 14.44
CA VAL A 173 8.74 -21.61 14.42
C VAL A 173 8.20 -22.91 15.02
N SER A 174 7.42 -22.85 16.11
CA SER A 174 6.81 -24.05 16.71
C SER A 174 5.80 -24.70 15.78
N LYS A 175 4.93 -23.90 15.13
CA LYS A 175 3.97 -24.39 14.12
C LYS A 175 4.66 -25.01 12.91
N GLU A 176 5.77 -24.42 12.46
CA GLU A 176 6.57 -24.99 11.36
C GLU A 176 7.22 -26.31 11.74
N LYS A 177 7.73 -26.43 12.97
CA LYS A 177 8.25 -27.69 13.51
C LYS A 177 7.14 -28.73 13.55
N GLU A 178 6.00 -28.44 14.17
CA GLU A 178 4.86 -29.36 14.27
C GLU A 178 4.39 -29.87 12.90
N ARG A 179 4.25 -28.97 11.92
CA ARG A 179 3.94 -29.35 10.53
C ARG A 179 5.00 -30.26 9.90
N LYS A 180 6.26 -30.14 10.28
CA LYS A 180 7.35 -31.02 9.81
C LYS A 180 7.24 -32.40 10.44
N TRP A 181 6.86 -32.48 11.72
CA TRP A 181 6.63 -33.75 12.42
C TRP A 181 5.41 -34.49 11.85
N LEU A 182 4.29 -33.80 11.59
CA LEU A 182 3.06 -34.38 11.03
C LEU A 182 3.16 -34.82 9.55
N LYS A 183 4.31 -34.57 8.89
CA LYS A 183 4.56 -35.04 7.52
C LYS A 183 5.13 -36.47 7.47
N PHE A 184 5.49 -37.03 8.61
CA PHE A 184 5.96 -38.40 8.80
C PHE A 184 4.96 -39.17 9.67
#